data_AF-A0A838KZF1-F1
#
_entry.id   AF-A0A838KZF1-F1
#
_cell.length_a   1.000
_cell.length_b   1.000
_cell.length_c   1.000
_cell.angle_alpha   90.00
_cell.angle_beta   90.00
_cell.angle_gamma   90.00
#
_symmetry.space_group_name_H-M   'P 1'
#
loop_
_entity.id
_entity.type
_entity.pdbx_description
1 polymer ?
#
loop_
_entity_poly.entity_id
_entity_poly.type
_entity_poly.pdbx_seq_one_letter_code
_entity_poly.pdbx_strand_id
1 'polypeptide(L)'
;MADSPAEAGRLLLLTTADTEILATAKASEHLPEGFPKLGCANPAALDDPAAFFESELPEARAVLVRLLGGRRAWPEGLEELRLRCARLRVPLLAFGGEAEPDAELAALSTVPAGTVLEAFEYLRHGGVRNTENLLRFVADTVLMEGYGFEPASALPEVGVYHPRLPEGSPVDELVARHDPARPTVGVVFYRAHWMSGNTAFVDDLVDALDEAGADALPVYCYSLRAG
;
A
#
# COMPACT_ATOMS: atom_id res chain seq x y z
N MET A 1 38.22 10.35 -5.51
CA MET A 1 37.49 10.02 -4.27
C MET A 1 36.03 10.07 -4.66
N ALA A 2 35.54 8.96 -5.21
CA ALA A 2 34.16 8.86 -5.68
C ALA A 2 33.28 8.75 -4.43
N ASP A 3 32.29 9.62 -4.35
CA ASP A 3 31.22 9.53 -3.36
C ASP A 3 30.59 8.14 -3.51
N SER A 4 30.68 7.32 -2.46
CA SER A 4 29.93 6.07 -2.41
C SER A 4 28.45 6.45 -2.46
N PRO A 5 27.60 5.82 -3.28
CA PRO A 5 26.17 6.11 -3.25
C PRO A 5 25.75 5.94 -1.79
N ALA A 6 25.18 6.99 -1.19
CA ALA A 6 24.63 6.93 0.15
C ALA A 6 23.80 5.64 0.23
N GLU A 7 24.17 4.71 1.11
CA GLU A 7 23.45 3.45 1.25
C GLU A 7 21.97 3.79 1.47
N ALA A 8 21.15 3.50 0.46
CA ALA A 8 19.74 3.84 0.47
C ALA A 8 19.09 3.10 1.66
N GLY A 9 18.88 3.83 2.76
CA GLY A 9 18.23 3.29 3.94
C GLY A 9 16.79 2.86 3.66
N ARG A 10 16.14 2.25 4.64
CA ARG A 10 14.88 1.51 4.46
C ARG A 10 13.66 2.25 5.01
N LEU A 11 12.54 2.23 4.30
CA LEU A 11 11.22 2.51 4.86
C LEU A 11 10.55 1.17 5.19
N LEU A 12 10.25 0.95 6.46
CA LEU A 12 9.69 -0.32 6.94
C LEU A 12 8.19 -0.17 7.23
N LEU A 13 7.38 -1.05 6.65
CA LEU A 13 5.96 -1.20 6.95
C LEU A 13 5.71 -2.53 7.68
N LEU A 14 5.21 -2.43 8.91
CA LEU A 14 4.74 -3.56 9.70
C LEU A 14 3.22 -3.53 9.75
N THR A 15 2.55 -4.48 9.12
CA THR A 15 1.09 -4.47 9.06
C THR A 15 0.49 -5.86 9.21
N THR A 16 -0.57 -5.98 10.00
CA THR A 16 -1.32 -7.24 10.09
C THR A 16 -2.26 -7.47 8.89
N ALA A 17 -2.31 -6.52 7.94
CA ALA A 17 -3.13 -6.61 6.74
C ALA A 17 -2.28 -7.00 5.53
N ASP A 18 -2.32 -8.27 5.11
CA ASP A 18 -1.52 -8.75 3.96
C ASP A 18 -1.85 -8.01 2.65
N THR A 19 -3.06 -7.49 2.51
CA THR A 19 -3.45 -6.64 1.38
C THR A 19 -2.63 -5.36 1.26
N GLU A 20 -2.13 -4.81 2.37
CA GLU A 20 -1.26 -3.63 2.37
C GLU A 20 0.18 -3.99 2.00
N ILE A 21 0.64 -5.19 2.38
CA ILE A 21 1.94 -5.72 1.93
C ILE A 21 1.92 -5.87 0.41
N LEU A 22 0.86 -6.46 -0.13
CA LEU A 22 0.66 -6.59 -1.58
C LEU A 22 0.57 -5.22 -2.28
N ALA A 23 -0.23 -4.29 -1.72
CA ALA A 23 -0.34 -2.94 -2.26
C ALA A 23 1.01 -2.20 -2.23
N THR A 24 1.82 -2.41 -1.19
CA THR A 24 3.16 -1.81 -1.07
C THR A 24 4.12 -2.39 -2.08
N ALA A 25 4.11 -3.72 -2.26
CA ALA A 25 4.90 -4.37 -3.31
C ALA A 25 4.53 -3.81 -4.69
N LYS A 26 3.24 -3.65 -4.99
CA LYS A 26 2.78 -3.08 -6.26
C LYS A 26 3.13 -1.59 -6.40
N ALA A 27 2.98 -0.81 -5.34
CA ALA A 27 3.33 0.61 -5.32
C ALA A 27 4.84 0.82 -5.57
N SER A 28 5.68 -0.11 -5.11
CA SER A 28 7.13 -0.03 -5.28
C SER A 28 7.59 0.02 -6.75
N GLU A 29 6.79 -0.54 -7.67
CA GLU A 29 7.06 -0.51 -9.11
C GLU A 29 6.98 0.90 -9.72
N HIS A 30 6.29 1.83 -9.04
CA HIS A 30 6.06 3.21 -9.51
C HIS A 30 6.93 4.25 -8.78
N LEU A 31 7.71 3.81 -7.78
CA LEU A 31 8.60 4.71 -7.04
C LEU A 31 9.84 5.04 -7.90
N PRO A 32 10.34 6.29 -7.82
CA PRO A 32 11.44 6.73 -8.66
C PRO A 32 12.76 6.06 -8.27
N GLU A 33 13.72 6.08 -9.19
CA GLU A 33 15.09 5.66 -8.90
C GLU A 33 15.66 6.48 -7.73
N GLY A 34 16.39 5.82 -6.84
CA GLY A 34 16.95 6.43 -5.63
C GLY A 34 16.00 6.47 -4.43
N PHE A 35 14.75 6.07 -4.58
CA PHE A 35 13.81 5.95 -3.45
C PHE A 35 14.35 4.98 -2.36
N PRO A 36 14.12 5.26 -1.05
CA PRO A 36 14.49 4.36 0.02
C PRO A 36 14.00 2.93 -0.22
N LYS A 37 14.83 1.93 0.11
CA LYS A 37 14.39 0.53 -0.01
C LYS A 37 13.14 0.29 0.84
N LEU A 38 12.20 -0.50 0.35
CA LEU A 38 11.02 -0.87 1.12
C LEU A 38 11.26 -2.20 1.83
N GLY A 39 10.86 -2.27 3.10
CA GLY A 39 10.68 -3.52 3.82
C GLY A 39 9.23 -3.66 4.25
N CYS A 40 8.64 -4.84 4.10
CA CYS A 40 7.30 -5.13 4.59
C CYS A 40 7.29 -6.45 5.34
N ALA A 41 6.59 -6.50 6.47
CA ALA A 41 6.35 -7.76 7.18
C ALA A 41 5.01 -7.74 7.90
N ASN A 42 4.39 -8.91 8.00
CA ASN A 42 3.24 -9.12 8.86
C ASN A 42 3.74 -9.51 10.26
N PRO A 43 3.48 -8.70 11.31
CA PRO A 43 3.92 -9.02 12.66
C PRO A 43 3.46 -10.39 13.18
N ALA A 44 2.28 -10.85 12.74
CA ALA A 44 1.74 -12.16 13.12
C ALA A 44 2.46 -13.34 12.43
N ALA A 45 3.24 -13.07 11.38
CA ALA A 45 4.02 -14.06 10.64
C ALA A 45 5.52 -14.05 11.02
N LEU A 46 5.93 -13.23 11.98
CA LEU A 46 7.31 -13.18 12.45
C LEU A 46 7.55 -14.27 13.50
N ASP A 47 8.42 -15.24 13.17
CA ASP A 47 8.83 -16.29 14.11
C ASP A 47 9.65 -15.74 15.30
N ASP A 48 10.57 -14.80 15.01
CA ASP A 48 11.40 -14.11 16.00
C ASP A 48 11.42 -12.59 15.72
N PRO A 49 10.53 -11.81 16.37
CA PRO A 49 10.51 -10.36 16.25
C PRO A 49 11.82 -9.68 16.66
N ALA A 50 12.56 -10.23 17.64
CA ALA A 50 13.78 -9.62 18.13
C ALA A 50 14.88 -9.71 17.07
N ALA A 51 15.07 -10.89 16.47
CA ALA A 51 16.01 -11.09 15.38
C ALA A 51 15.66 -10.22 14.16
N PHE A 52 14.37 -10.14 13.81
CA PHE A 52 13.89 -9.25 12.75
C PHE A 52 14.25 -7.78 13.03
N PHE A 53 14.03 -7.30 14.26
CA PHE A 53 14.39 -5.92 14.61
C PHE A 53 15.91 -5.68 14.61
N GLU A 54 16.72 -6.69 14.94
CA GLU A 54 18.19 -6.58 14.89
C GLU A 54 18.71 -6.44 13.47
N SER A 55 18.09 -7.11 12.50
CA SER A 55 18.48 -6.99 11.09
C SER A 55 17.92 -5.74 10.42
N GLU A 56 16.66 -5.38 10.71
CA GLU A 56 15.92 -4.41 9.90
C GLU A 56 16.02 -2.97 10.42
N LEU A 57 15.93 -2.76 11.74
CA LEU A 57 15.87 -1.42 12.32
C LEU A 57 17.18 -0.60 12.19
N PRO A 58 18.40 -1.19 12.18
CA PRO A 58 19.62 -0.41 11.97
C PRO A 58 19.69 0.31 10.62
N GLU A 59 19.04 -0.26 9.59
CA GLU A 59 18.97 0.34 8.25
C GLU A 59 17.70 1.20 8.05
N ALA A 60 16.75 1.14 8.98
CA ALA A 60 15.46 1.81 8.85
C ALA A 60 15.61 3.33 9.05
N ARG A 61 15.08 4.09 8.08
CA ARG A 61 14.97 5.55 8.12
C ARG A 61 13.62 6.00 8.68
N ALA A 62 12.56 5.24 8.50
CA ALA A 62 11.31 5.37 9.23
C ALA A 62 10.59 4.02 9.29
N VAL A 63 9.72 3.87 10.30
CA VAL A 63 8.87 2.71 10.47
C VAL A 63 7.40 3.14 10.54
N LEU A 64 6.56 2.49 9.74
CA LEU A 64 5.12 2.54 9.85
C LEU A 64 4.64 1.21 10.47
N VAL A 65 3.76 1.28 11.46
CA VAL A 65 3.12 0.09 12.03
C VAL A 65 1.60 0.25 12.02
N ARG A 66 0.89 -0.68 11.38
CA ARG A 66 -0.58 -0.72 11.37
C ARG A 66 -1.09 -2.04 11.93
N LEU A 67 -1.89 -1.97 12.99
CA LEU A 67 -2.39 -3.17 13.68
C LEU A 67 -3.92 -3.22 13.62
N LEU A 68 -4.45 -4.18 12.88
CA LEU A 68 -5.89 -4.50 12.89
C LEU A 68 -6.22 -5.11 14.27
N GLY A 69 -7.14 -4.49 15.01
CA GLY A 69 -7.44 -4.85 16.40
C GLY A 69 -6.64 -4.06 17.45
N GLY A 70 -5.92 -3.03 17.00
CA GLY A 70 -5.24 -2.05 17.85
C GLY A 70 -4.01 -2.62 18.57
N ARG A 71 -3.60 -1.96 19.65
CA ARG A 71 -2.43 -2.34 20.47
C ARG A 71 -2.44 -3.81 20.94
N ARG A 72 -3.62 -4.39 21.15
CA ARG A 72 -3.79 -5.77 21.65
C ARG A 72 -3.41 -6.84 20.63
N ALA A 73 -3.33 -6.49 19.34
CA ALA A 73 -2.95 -7.44 18.30
C ALA A 73 -1.48 -7.88 18.41
N TRP A 74 -0.61 -7.03 18.95
CA TRP A 74 0.83 -7.31 19.05
C TRP A 74 1.52 -6.51 20.17
N PRO A 75 1.15 -6.73 21.46
CA PRO A 75 1.51 -5.80 22.53
C PRO A 75 3.00 -5.81 22.88
N GLU A 76 3.63 -6.98 23.02
CA GLU A 76 5.05 -7.10 23.36
C GLU A 76 5.93 -6.62 22.21
N GLY A 77 5.62 -7.04 20.98
CA GLY A 77 6.38 -6.63 19.79
C GLY A 77 6.28 -5.13 19.51
N LEU A 78 5.11 -4.53 19.72
CA LEU A 78 4.92 -3.09 19.58
C LEU A 78 5.72 -2.28 20.61
N GLU A 79 5.75 -2.75 21.87
CA GLU A 79 6.52 -2.07 22.91
C GLU A 79 8.03 -2.16 22.63
N GLU A 80 8.52 -3.32 22.20
CA GLU A 80 9.92 -3.51 21.82
C GLU A 80 10.28 -2.64 20.59
N LEU A 81 9.42 -2.62 19.58
CA LEU A 81 9.58 -1.75 18.40
C LEU A 81 9.72 -0.29 18.84
N ARG A 82 8.82 0.20 19.70
CA ARG A 82 8.82 1.57 20.22
C ARG A 82 10.13 1.90 20.92
N LEU A 83 10.59 1.02 21.82
CA LEU A 83 11.83 1.21 22.57
C LEU A 83 13.06 1.24 21.64
N ARG A 84 13.11 0.35 20.64
CA ARG A 84 14.22 0.30 19.68
C ARG A 84 14.24 1.49 18.74
N CYS A 85 13.10 1.88 18.19
CA CYS A 85 12.99 3.09 17.36
C CYS A 85 13.43 4.33 18.14
N ALA A 86 13.00 4.47 19.41
CA ALA A 86 13.45 5.58 20.27
C ALA A 86 14.97 5.56 20.50
N ARG A 87 15.55 4.39 20.78
CA ARG A 87 17.00 4.22 20.99
C ARG A 87 17.81 4.55 19.73
N LEU A 88 17.36 4.09 18.57
CA LEU A 88 18.01 4.29 17.28
C LEU A 88 17.67 5.65 16.64
N ARG A 89 16.73 6.40 17.22
CA ARG A 89 16.17 7.65 16.68
C ARG A 89 15.55 7.47 15.30
N VAL A 90 14.90 6.33 15.09
CA VAL A 90 14.10 6.05 13.89
C VAL A 90 12.68 6.59 14.11
N PRO A 91 12.18 7.49 13.26
CA PRO A 91 10.79 7.92 13.25
C PRO A 91 9.82 6.74 13.18
N LEU A 92 8.82 6.75 14.06
CA LEU A 92 7.78 5.74 14.15
C LEU A 92 6.43 6.41 13.91
N LEU A 93 5.62 5.82 13.03
CA LEU A 93 4.23 6.16 12.80
C LEU A 93 3.38 4.92 13.13
N ALA A 94 2.42 5.06 14.04
CA ALA A 94 1.62 3.94 14.52
C ALA A 94 0.12 4.18 14.31
N PHE A 95 -0.57 3.18 13.78
CA PHE A 95 -1.94 3.29 13.28
C PHE A 95 -2.82 2.10 13.70
N GLY A 96 -4.08 2.39 14.03
CA GLY A 96 -5.13 1.38 14.17
C GLY A 96 -5.61 0.82 12.83
N GLY A 97 -6.44 -0.21 12.90
CA GLY A 97 -7.11 -0.81 11.75
C GLY A 97 -8.51 -0.24 11.48
N GLU A 98 -9.02 0.55 12.42
CA GLU A 98 -10.34 1.11 12.44
C GLU A 98 -10.49 2.23 11.39
N ALA A 99 -11.75 2.59 11.08
CA ALA A 99 -12.07 3.68 10.16
C ALA A 99 -11.71 5.06 10.74
N GLU A 100 -11.66 5.16 12.07
CA GLU A 100 -11.28 6.37 12.81
C GLU A 100 -9.87 6.20 13.40
N PRO A 101 -9.11 7.30 13.57
CA PRO A 101 -7.79 7.24 14.19
C PRO A 101 -7.83 6.65 15.61
N ASP A 102 -7.00 5.63 15.86
CA ASP A 102 -6.75 5.10 17.20
C ASP A 102 -5.82 6.05 17.97
N ALA A 103 -6.37 6.74 18.96
CA ALA A 103 -5.62 7.71 19.77
C ALA A 103 -4.50 7.06 20.61
N GLU A 104 -4.66 5.81 21.05
CA GLU A 104 -3.63 5.10 21.83
C GLU A 104 -2.43 4.76 20.95
N LEU A 105 -2.68 4.27 19.73
CA LEU A 105 -1.61 3.98 18.77
C LEU A 105 -0.97 5.25 18.23
N ALA A 106 -1.77 6.26 17.87
CA ALA A 106 -1.25 7.54 17.39
C ALA A 106 -0.28 8.18 18.40
N ALA A 107 -0.57 8.08 19.70
CA ALA A 107 0.28 8.58 20.77
C ALA A 107 1.66 7.89 20.88
N LEU A 108 1.85 6.72 20.25
CA LEU A 108 3.16 6.05 20.18
C LEU A 108 4.05 6.58 19.06
N SER A 109 3.49 7.35 18.14
CA SER A 109 4.22 7.93 17.02
C SER A 109 5.22 8.98 17.51
N THR A 110 6.37 9.08 16.84
CA THR A 110 7.44 10.04 17.18
C THR A 110 7.52 11.22 16.21
N VAL A 111 6.56 11.32 15.29
CA VAL A 111 6.40 12.43 14.33
C VAL A 111 5.26 13.36 14.76
N PRO A 112 5.13 14.57 14.18
CA PRO A 112 4.02 15.48 14.51
C PRO A 112 2.64 14.83 14.27
N ALA A 113 1.68 15.15 15.13
CA ALA A 113 0.33 14.58 15.05
C ALA A 113 -0.36 14.82 13.69
N GLY A 114 -0.14 15.97 13.06
CA GLY A 114 -0.64 16.25 11.71
C GLY A 114 -0.09 15.30 10.65
N THR A 115 1.17 14.87 10.79
CA THR A 115 1.80 13.88 9.91
C THR A 115 1.16 12.50 10.09
N VAL A 116 0.84 12.11 11.33
CA VAL A 116 0.15 10.85 11.61
C VAL A 116 -1.26 10.85 11.02
N LEU A 117 -2.01 11.95 11.19
CA LEU A 117 -3.37 12.07 10.65
C LEU A 117 -3.38 12.03 9.13
N GLU A 118 -2.47 12.75 8.46
CA GLU A 118 -2.38 12.72 7.00
C GLU A 118 -1.97 11.32 6.48
N ALA A 119 -0.98 10.68 7.11
CA ALA A 119 -0.59 9.31 6.78
C ALA A 119 -1.75 8.31 6.96
N PHE A 120 -2.56 8.50 8.01
CA PHE A 120 -3.73 7.67 8.28
C PHE A 120 -4.77 7.76 7.15
N GLU A 121 -4.95 8.92 6.52
CA GLU A 121 -5.93 9.08 5.43
C GLU A 121 -5.60 8.22 4.21
N TYR A 122 -4.33 8.08 3.86
CA TYR A 122 -3.90 7.14 2.80
C TYR A 122 -4.22 5.69 3.17
N LEU A 123 -3.92 5.30 4.41
CA LEU A 123 -4.19 3.96 4.93
C LEU A 123 -5.70 3.66 5.02
N ARG A 124 -6.50 4.65 5.40
CA ARG A 124 -7.97 4.57 5.50
C ARG A 124 -8.60 4.34 4.14
N HIS A 125 -8.13 5.05 3.12
CA HIS A 125 -8.62 4.86 1.75
C HIS A 125 -8.05 3.60 1.07
N GLY A 126 -6.83 3.22 1.41
CA GLY A 126 -6.14 2.06 0.86
C GLY A 126 -5.91 2.17 -0.65
N GLY A 127 -5.51 1.07 -1.30
CA GLY A 127 -5.24 1.06 -2.74
C GLY A 127 -3.79 1.40 -3.09
N VAL A 128 -3.30 0.84 -4.18
CA VAL A 128 -1.92 0.99 -4.66
C VAL A 128 -1.51 2.45 -4.77
N ARG A 129 -2.35 3.31 -5.39
CA ARG A 129 -2.04 4.74 -5.54
C ARG A 129 -1.92 5.48 -4.21
N ASN A 130 -2.81 5.22 -3.24
CA ASN A 130 -2.69 5.86 -1.94
C ASN A 130 -1.48 5.31 -1.16
N THR A 131 -1.16 4.02 -1.30
CA THR A 131 0.05 3.44 -0.72
C THR A 131 1.32 4.07 -1.31
N GLU A 132 1.39 4.29 -2.62
CA GLU A 132 2.52 4.99 -3.24
C GLU A 132 2.68 6.41 -2.68
N ASN A 133 1.57 7.17 -2.62
CA ASN A 133 1.60 8.53 -2.11
C ASN A 133 1.86 8.59 -0.59
N LEU A 134 1.45 7.60 0.19
CA LEU A 134 1.84 7.45 1.59
C LEU A 134 3.36 7.32 1.74
N LEU A 135 3.98 6.47 0.93
CA LEU A 135 5.43 6.25 0.98
C LEU A 135 6.19 7.53 0.62
N ARG A 136 5.77 8.21 -0.45
CA ARG A 136 6.32 9.51 -0.87
C ARG A 136 6.09 10.58 0.21
N PHE A 137 4.89 10.65 0.78
CA PHE A 137 4.54 11.56 1.87
C PHE A 137 5.45 11.38 3.08
N VAL A 138 5.68 10.13 3.51
CA VAL A 138 6.58 9.84 4.64
C VAL A 138 8.02 10.18 4.28
N ALA A 139 8.50 9.82 3.09
CA ALA A 139 9.85 10.18 2.65
C ALA A 139 10.06 11.71 2.68
N ASP A 140 9.14 12.47 2.09
CA ASP A 140 9.29 13.91 1.97
C ASP A 140 9.07 14.64 3.30
N THR A 141 8.06 14.24 4.07
CA THR A 141 7.66 14.95 5.29
C THR A 141 8.48 14.54 6.51
N VAL A 142 8.85 13.28 6.61
CA VAL A 142 9.56 12.74 7.78
C VAL A 142 11.06 12.67 7.52
N LEU A 143 11.48 12.31 6.30
CA LEU A 143 12.89 12.16 5.95
C LEU A 143 13.47 13.38 5.22
N MET A 144 12.65 14.41 4.95
CA MET A 144 13.04 15.64 4.26
C MET A 144 13.60 15.39 2.85
N GLU A 145 13.04 14.38 2.18
CA GLU A 145 13.30 14.11 0.76
C GLU A 145 12.48 15.06 -0.13
N GLY A 146 12.33 14.75 -1.42
CA GLY A 146 11.62 15.61 -2.38
C GLY A 146 11.06 14.87 -3.59
N TYR A 147 10.40 13.74 -3.36
CA TYR A 147 9.80 12.91 -4.42
C TYR A 147 8.45 13.45 -4.93
N GLY A 148 7.79 14.32 -4.15
CA GLY A 148 6.44 14.81 -4.38
C GLY A 148 5.39 13.74 -4.08
N PHE A 149 4.24 14.16 -3.54
CA PHE A 149 3.10 13.29 -3.24
C PHE A 149 1.78 14.02 -3.52
N GLU A 150 0.76 13.25 -3.88
CA GLU A 150 -0.62 13.70 -4.07
C GLU A 150 -1.47 13.35 -2.85
N PRO A 151 -2.49 14.17 -2.48
CA PRO A 151 -3.36 13.89 -1.35
C PRO A 151 -4.06 12.53 -1.41
N ALA A 152 -4.38 11.98 -0.23
CA ALA A 152 -5.15 10.75 -0.11
C ALA A 152 -6.52 10.89 -0.81
N SER A 153 -6.94 9.82 -1.47
CA SER A 153 -8.10 9.85 -2.36
C SER A 153 -9.04 8.67 -2.15
N ALA A 154 -10.34 8.94 -2.09
CA ALA A 154 -11.33 7.89 -2.03
C ALA A 154 -11.29 7.04 -3.31
N LEU A 155 -11.29 5.72 -3.12
CA LEU A 155 -11.34 4.78 -4.22
C LEU A 155 -12.79 4.47 -4.61
N PRO A 156 -13.14 4.42 -5.91
CA PRO A 156 -14.49 4.10 -6.36
C PRO A 156 -15.00 2.74 -5.82
N GLU A 157 -16.28 2.64 -5.46
CA GLU A 157 -16.89 1.38 -5.01
C GLU A 157 -17.07 0.37 -6.14
N VAL A 158 -17.25 0.88 -7.35
CA VAL A 158 -17.37 0.13 -8.61
C VAL A 158 -16.58 0.86 -9.68
N GLY A 159 -15.97 0.10 -10.57
CA GLY A 159 -15.26 0.65 -11.72
C GLY A 159 -14.80 -0.44 -12.66
N VAL A 160 -14.09 -0.02 -13.71
CA VAL A 160 -13.50 -0.93 -14.67
C VAL A 160 -12.00 -1.05 -14.47
N TYR A 161 -11.46 -2.18 -14.90
CA TYR A 161 -10.04 -2.44 -14.88
C TYR A 161 -9.59 -2.98 -16.23
N HIS A 162 -8.39 -2.61 -16.67
CA HIS A 162 -7.76 -3.23 -17.82
C HIS A 162 -6.24 -3.09 -17.70
N PRO A 163 -5.45 -4.17 -17.92
CA PRO A 163 -3.99 -4.17 -17.69
C PRO A 163 -3.22 -3.14 -18.54
N ARG A 164 -3.80 -2.76 -19.69
CA ARG A 164 -3.20 -1.80 -20.64
C ARG A 164 -3.83 -0.40 -20.59
N LEU A 165 -4.60 -0.09 -19.54
CA LEU A 165 -5.14 1.25 -19.31
C LEU A 165 -4.64 1.80 -17.98
N PRO A 166 -4.48 3.12 -17.85
CA PRO A 166 -4.19 3.75 -16.57
C PRO A 166 -5.21 3.35 -15.49
N GLU A 167 -4.76 3.23 -14.25
CA GLU A 167 -5.65 2.99 -13.12
C GLU A 167 -6.70 4.09 -13.02
N GLY A 168 -7.97 3.71 -12.81
CA GLY A 168 -9.08 4.66 -12.72
C GLY A 168 -9.60 5.19 -14.06
N SER A 169 -9.18 4.61 -15.19
CA SER A 169 -9.74 4.94 -16.50
C SER A 169 -11.27 4.75 -16.53
N PRO A 170 -12.03 5.67 -17.16
CA PRO A 170 -13.48 5.56 -17.25
C PRO A 170 -13.88 4.38 -18.16
N VAL A 171 -15.10 3.87 -17.96
CA VAL A 171 -15.64 2.76 -18.76
C VAL A 171 -15.64 3.06 -20.26
N ASP A 172 -15.90 4.31 -20.65
CA ASP A 172 -15.93 4.73 -22.05
C ASP A 172 -14.58 4.56 -22.75
N GLU A 173 -13.46 4.76 -22.04
CA GLU A 173 -12.12 4.54 -22.59
C GLU A 173 -11.82 3.06 -22.81
N LEU A 174 -12.32 2.19 -21.93
CA LEU A 174 -12.21 0.75 -22.11
C LEU A 174 -13.07 0.29 -23.29
N VAL A 175 -14.34 0.70 -23.33
CA VAL A 175 -15.28 0.34 -24.40
C VAL A 175 -14.84 0.88 -25.76
N ALA A 176 -14.18 2.05 -25.81
CA ALA A 176 -13.61 2.58 -27.05
C ALA A 176 -12.52 1.69 -27.68
N ARG A 177 -11.96 0.73 -26.93
CA ARG A 177 -10.99 -0.25 -27.43
C ARG A 177 -11.63 -1.51 -28.00
N HIS A 178 -12.93 -1.71 -27.76
CA HIS A 178 -13.66 -2.89 -28.22
C HIS A 178 -13.92 -2.79 -29.73
N ASP A 179 -13.88 -3.95 -30.40
CA ASP A 179 -14.32 -4.09 -31.78
C ASP A 179 -15.78 -4.54 -31.80
N PRO A 180 -16.71 -3.75 -32.38
CA PRO A 180 -18.13 -4.13 -32.48
C PRO A 180 -18.40 -5.47 -33.18
N ALA A 181 -17.43 -6.02 -33.92
CA ALA A 181 -17.52 -7.35 -34.54
C ALA A 181 -17.22 -8.51 -33.57
N ARG A 182 -16.65 -8.23 -32.39
CA ARG A 182 -16.30 -9.23 -31.37
C ARG A 182 -17.34 -9.27 -30.26
N PRO A 183 -17.58 -10.44 -29.63
CA PRO A 183 -18.43 -10.51 -28.45
C PRO A 183 -17.73 -9.87 -27.25
N THR A 184 -18.46 -9.06 -26.48
CA THR A 184 -17.99 -8.54 -25.19
C THR A 184 -18.26 -9.55 -24.07
N VAL A 185 -17.26 -9.86 -23.26
CA VAL A 185 -17.34 -10.76 -22.10
C VAL A 185 -17.06 -9.99 -20.82
N GLY A 186 -18.05 -9.92 -19.92
CA GLY A 186 -17.91 -9.31 -18.61
C GLY A 186 -17.10 -10.19 -17.65
N VAL A 187 -16.09 -9.62 -17.01
CA VAL A 187 -15.27 -10.28 -15.98
C VAL A 187 -15.48 -9.56 -14.65
N VAL A 188 -16.32 -10.13 -13.78
CA VAL A 188 -16.57 -9.52 -12.47
C VAL A 188 -15.64 -10.09 -11.42
N PHE A 189 -14.96 -9.22 -10.68
CA PHE A 189 -14.05 -9.63 -9.61
C PHE A 189 -14.15 -8.72 -8.38
N TYR A 190 -13.66 -9.21 -7.24
CA TYR A 190 -13.73 -8.45 -5.99
C TYR A 190 -12.82 -7.21 -6.03
N ARG A 191 -13.37 -6.07 -5.61
CA ARG A 191 -12.64 -4.80 -5.44
C ARG A 191 -11.37 -4.94 -4.57
N ALA A 192 -11.36 -5.84 -3.60
CA ALA A 192 -10.20 -6.09 -2.74
C ALA A 192 -8.95 -6.56 -3.52
N HIS A 193 -9.12 -7.28 -4.64
CA HIS A 193 -8.00 -7.68 -5.51
C HIS A 193 -7.41 -6.47 -6.23
N TRP A 194 -8.26 -5.58 -6.74
CA TRP A 194 -7.82 -4.34 -7.36
C TRP A 194 -7.11 -3.44 -6.35
N MET A 195 -7.67 -3.24 -5.16
CA MET A 195 -7.05 -2.41 -4.10
C MET A 195 -5.67 -2.91 -3.66
N SER A 196 -5.47 -4.23 -3.63
CA SER A 196 -4.17 -4.80 -3.24
C SER A 196 -3.19 -4.91 -4.41
N GLY A 197 -3.59 -4.54 -5.62
CA GLY A 197 -2.80 -4.75 -6.84
C GLY A 197 -2.72 -6.21 -7.30
N ASN A 198 -3.37 -7.15 -6.60
CA ASN A 198 -3.40 -8.58 -6.91
C ASN A 198 -4.37 -8.87 -8.08
N THR A 199 -3.99 -8.40 -9.26
CA THR A 199 -4.82 -8.41 -10.48
C THR A 199 -4.30 -9.32 -11.58
N ALA A 200 -3.16 -9.99 -11.39
CA ALA A 200 -2.54 -10.86 -12.40
C ALA A 200 -3.50 -11.92 -12.97
N PHE A 201 -4.36 -12.53 -12.15
CA PHE A 201 -5.34 -13.50 -12.63
C PHE A 201 -6.43 -12.87 -13.53
N VAL A 202 -6.72 -11.59 -13.33
CA VAL A 202 -7.63 -10.82 -14.21
C VAL A 202 -6.91 -10.50 -15.51
N ASP A 203 -5.62 -10.18 -15.45
CA ASP A 203 -4.77 -9.93 -16.63
C ASP A 203 -4.72 -11.16 -17.53
N ASP A 204 -4.42 -12.33 -16.95
CA ASP A 204 -4.39 -13.60 -17.65
C ASP A 204 -5.73 -13.91 -18.33
N LEU A 205 -6.86 -13.62 -17.66
CA LEU A 205 -8.19 -13.83 -18.22
C LEU A 205 -8.52 -12.83 -19.33
N VAL A 206 -8.12 -11.58 -19.18
CA VAL A 206 -8.27 -10.55 -20.22
C VAL A 206 -7.51 -10.96 -21.48
N ASP A 207 -6.28 -11.45 -21.32
CA ASP A 207 -5.44 -11.87 -22.44
C ASP A 207 -5.98 -13.14 -23.11
N ALA A 208 -6.43 -14.12 -22.33
CA ALA A 208 -7.07 -15.32 -22.87
C ALA A 208 -8.37 -15.02 -23.64
N LEU A 209 -9.16 -14.03 -23.20
CA LEU A 209 -10.35 -13.56 -23.92
C LEU A 209 -9.96 -12.87 -25.24
N ASP A 210 -8.91 -12.07 -25.22
CA ASP A 210 -8.41 -11.41 -26.42
C ASP A 210 -7.94 -12.44 -27.46
N GLU A 211 -7.15 -13.44 -27.05
CA GLU A 211 -6.72 -14.56 -27.90
C GLU A 211 -7.88 -15.39 -28.46
N ALA A 212 -8.97 -15.52 -27.69
CA ALA A 212 -10.20 -16.19 -28.12
C ALA A 212 -11.08 -15.33 -29.06
N GLY A 213 -10.66 -14.10 -29.39
CA GLY A 213 -11.40 -13.21 -30.26
C GLY A 213 -12.57 -12.50 -29.57
N ALA A 214 -12.58 -12.40 -28.24
CA ALA A 214 -13.57 -11.69 -27.44
C ALA A 214 -12.99 -10.41 -26.82
N ASP A 215 -13.83 -9.41 -26.59
CA ASP A 215 -13.46 -8.19 -25.88
C ASP A 215 -13.78 -8.31 -24.39
N ALA A 216 -12.77 -8.22 -23.53
CA ALA A 216 -12.98 -8.30 -22.09
C ALA A 216 -13.53 -6.97 -21.54
N LEU A 217 -14.47 -7.06 -20.59
CA LEU A 217 -14.95 -5.95 -19.76
C LEU A 217 -14.78 -6.31 -18.27
N PRO A 218 -13.58 -6.12 -17.70
CA PRO A 218 -13.36 -6.37 -16.28
C PRO A 218 -13.99 -5.28 -15.42
N VAL A 219 -14.85 -5.68 -14.49
CA VAL A 219 -15.55 -4.81 -13.56
C VAL A 219 -15.23 -5.25 -12.14
N TYR A 220 -14.75 -4.33 -11.32
CA TYR A 220 -14.56 -4.58 -9.90
C TYR A 220 -15.73 -4.01 -9.10
N CYS A 221 -16.16 -4.73 -8.07
CA CYS A 221 -17.15 -4.25 -7.11
C CYS A 221 -16.97 -4.94 -5.75
N TYR A 222 -17.60 -4.40 -4.70
CA TYR A 222 -17.62 -5.03 -3.38
C TYR A 222 -18.55 -6.26 -3.33
N SER A 223 -19.71 -6.19 -3.98
CA SER A 223 -20.74 -7.24 -3.95
C SER A 223 -21.59 -7.20 -5.22
N LEU A 224 -21.96 -8.39 -5.72
CA LEU A 224 -22.94 -8.57 -6.79
C LEU A 224 -24.40 -8.61 -6.30
N ARG A 225 -24.61 -8.62 -4.98
CA ARG A 225 -25.96 -8.54 -4.41
C ARG A 225 -26.45 -7.11 -4.53
N ALA A 226 -27.69 -6.94 -5.00
CA ALA A 226 -28.40 -5.68 -4.87
C ALA A 226 -28.56 -5.36 -3.37
N GLY A 227 -28.16 -4.14 -2.98
CA GLY A 227 -28.46 -3.58 -1.67
C GLY A 227 -29.93 -3.21 -1.53
#